data_AF-A0A0M3KIH5-F1
#
_entry.id   AF-A0A0M3KIH5-F1
#
_cell.length_a   1.000
_cell.length_b   1.000
_cell.length_c   1.000
_cell.angle_alpha   90.00
_cell.angle_beta   90.00
_cell.angle_gamma   90.00
#
_symmetry.space_group_name_H-M   'P 1'
#
loop_
_entity.id
_entity.type
_entity.pdbx_description
1 polymer ?
#
loop_
_entity_poly.entity_id
_entity_poly.type
_entity_poly.pdbx_seq_one_letter_code
_entity_poly.pdbx_strand_id
1 'polypeptide(L)'
;MLYRLIKRTPNGIQSILDYLDEFIRTEALNDMMANAATITTDPEKYVEQLLSMFSRFSALVASAFYDDPRFLTARDKAFQDVVNDTCIFKMEIASSKSKQNEMVLLVLKYVSNKDVFMRFHKAHLARRLILEMSADQEKEENMVTRLRDAGMPADFVNKLYRMLQDIEVNKDLNAAFKKSIGSNNNCIA
;
A
#
# COMPACT_ATOMS: atom_id res chain seq x y z
N MET A 1 -29.03 -5.92 -17.76
CA MET A 1 -30.46 -5.56 -18.01
C MET A 1 -31.18 -5.09 -16.76
N LEU A 2 -31.02 -5.77 -15.61
CA LEU A 2 -31.69 -5.41 -14.34
C LEU A 2 -31.42 -3.96 -13.88
N TYR A 3 -30.15 -3.52 -13.93
CA TYR A 3 -29.77 -2.15 -13.56
C TYR A 3 -30.52 -1.04 -14.34
N ARG A 4 -30.73 -1.23 -15.65
CA ARG A 4 -31.44 -0.26 -16.50
C ARG A 4 -32.91 -0.13 -16.14
N LEU A 5 -33.53 -1.20 -15.63
CA LEU A 5 -34.92 -1.20 -15.19
C LEU A 5 -35.05 -0.53 -13.83
N ILE A 6 -34.15 -0.85 -12.89
CA ILE A 6 -34.17 -0.27 -11.53
C ILE A 6 -33.79 1.21 -11.52
N LYS A 7 -33.02 1.69 -12.50
CA LYS A 7 -32.79 3.13 -12.70
C LYS A 7 -34.07 3.94 -12.98
N ARG A 8 -35.15 3.29 -13.42
CA ARG A 8 -36.43 3.94 -13.75
C ARG A 8 -37.40 3.97 -12.58
N THR A 9 -37.13 3.27 -11.49
CA THR A 9 -37.98 3.28 -10.30
C THR A 9 -37.54 4.36 -9.29
N PRO A 10 -38.49 5.04 -8.61
CA PRO A 10 -38.17 5.90 -7.48
C PRO A 10 -37.43 5.08 -6.41
N ASN A 11 -36.33 5.60 -5.89
CA ASN A 11 -35.49 4.97 -4.85
C ASN A 11 -34.80 3.64 -5.20
N GLY A 12 -35.04 3.07 -6.38
CA GLY A 12 -34.46 1.78 -6.76
C GLY A 12 -32.93 1.77 -6.74
N ILE A 13 -32.31 2.89 -7.12
CA ILE A 13 -30.85 3.04 -7.08
C ILE A 13 -30.34 3.05 -5.64
N GLN A 14 -31.04 3.74 -4.72
CA GLN A 14 -30.61 3.80 -3.33
C GLN A 14 -30.66 2.43 -2.68
N SER A 15 -31.72 1.66 -2.92
CA SER A 15 -31.84 0.29 -2.38
C SER A 15 -30.72 -0.64 -2.87
N ILE A 16 -30.28 -0.52 -4.13
CA ILE A 16 -29.13 -1.31 -4.61
C ILE A 16 -27.83 -0.80 -4.01
N LEU A 17 -27.66 0.52 -3.84
CA LEU A 17 -26.45 1.07 -3.21
C LEU A 17 -26.28 0.56 -1.78
N ASP A 18 -27.37 0.55 -1.00
CA ASP A 18 -27.37 0.05 0.37
C ASP A 18 -27.05 -1.47 0.39
N TYR A 19 -27.68 -2.24 -0.51
CA TYR A 19 -27.40 -3.67 -0.64
C TYR A 19 -25.95 -3.95 -1.08
N LEU A 20 -25.39 -3.16 -1.99
CA LEU A 20 -24.01 -3.31 -2.44
C LEU A 20 -23.03 -2.99 -1.30
N ASP A 21 -23.28 -1.95 -0.52
CA ASP A 21 -22.46 -1.59 0.64
C ASP A 21 -22.46 -2.72 1.69
N GLU A 22 -23.65 -3.22 2.06
CA GLU A 22 -23.79 -4.35 3.00
C GLU A 22 -23.14 -5.63 2.48
N PHE A 23 -23.32 -5.94 1.19
CA PHE A 23 -22.71 -7.11 0.55
C PHE A 23 -21.18 -7.02 0.56
N ILE A 24 -20.61 -5.87 0.17
CA ILE A 24 -19.15 -5.67 0.16
C ILE A 24 -18.58 -5.86 1.56
N ARG A 25 -19.19 -5.27 2.59
CA ARG A 25 -18.73 -5.40 3.98
C ARG A 25 -18.78 -6.83 4.48
N THR A 26 -19.91 -7.50 4.28
CA THR A 26 -20.14 -8.86 4.77
C THR A 26 -19.18 -9.85 4.12
N GLU A 27 -19.09 -9.80 2.79
CA GLU A 27 -18.21 -10.68 2.03
C GLU A 27 -16.74 -10.42 2.34
N ALA A 28 -16.36 -9.15 2.49
CA ALA A 28 -15.00 -8.79 2.86
C ALA A 28 -14.60 -9.29 4.25
N LEU A 29 -15.47 -9.13 5.23
CA LEU A 29 -15.23 -9.63 6.59
C LEU A 29 -15.11 -11.16 6.60
N ASN A 30 -15.97 -11.86 5.86
CA ASN A 30 -15.89 -13.31 5.72
C ASN A 30 -14.56 -13.76 5.09
N ASP A 31 -14.15 -13.12 3.99
CA ASP A 31 -12.88 -13.40 3.33
C ASP A 31 -11.68 -13.14 4.25
N MET A 32 -11.74 -12.06 5.05
CA MET A 32 -10.67 -11.74 5.98
C MET A 32 -10.63 -12.69 7.19
N MET A 33 -11.78 -13.11 7.71
CA MET A 33 -11.87 -14.10 8.79
C MET A 33 -11.36 -15.47 8.36
N ALA A 34 -11.72 -15.92 7.15
CA ALA A 34 -11.25 -17.19 6.59
C ALA A 34 -9.71 -17.23 6.45
N ASN A 35 -9.09 -16.07 6.24
CA ASN A 35 -7.66 -15.92 6.02
C ASN A 35 -6.89 -15.36 7.24
N ALA A 36 -7.57 -15.10 8.36
CA ALA A 36 -7.03 -14.36 9.52
C ALA A 36 -5.73 -14.95 10.08
N ALA A 37 -5.61 -16.28 10.15
CA ALA A 37 -4.41 -16.96 10.66
C ALA A 37 -3.18 -16.78 9.75
N THR A 38 -3.41 -16.65 8.44
CA THR A 38 -2.34 -16.43 7.45
C THR A 38 -2.01 -14.94 7.33
N ILE A 39 -3.03 -14.09 7.38
CA ILE A 39 -2.93 -12.62 7.34
C ILE A 39 -2.15 -12.05 8.53
N THR A 40 -2.32 -12.61 9.73
CA THR A 40 -1.65 -12.13 10.94
C THR A 40 -0.17 -12.46 10.99
N THR A 41 0.30 -13.36 10.14
CA THR A 41 1.69 -13.83 10.10
C THR A 41 2.43 -13.41 8.82
N ASP A 42 1.70 -13.02 7.76
CA ASP A 42 2.24 -12.62 6.46
C ASP A 42 1.50 -11.39 5.92
N PRO A 43 2.11 -10.19 5.99
CA PRO A 43 1.50 -8.95 5.52
C PRO A 43 1.35 -8.89 3.99
N GLU A 44 2.14 -9.65 3.23
CA GLU A 44 2.11 -9.60 1.76
C GLU A 44 0.87 -10.32 1.25
N LYS A 45 0.59 -11.50 1.82
CA LYS A 45 -0.67 -12.21 1.55
C LYS A 45 -1.89 -11.42 1.97
N TYR A 46 -1.80 -10.63 3.03
CA TYR A 46 -2.88 -9.72 3.42
C TYR A 46 -3.17 -8.67 2.34
N VAL A 47 -2.12 -8.01 1.84
CA VAL A 47 -2.26 -7.01 0.79
C VAL A 47 -2.77 -7.67 -0.50
N GLU A 48 -2.27 -8.83 -0.89
CA GLU A 48 -2.78 -9.59 -2.03
C GLU A 48 -4.27 -9.94 -1.90
N GLN A 49 -4.72 -10.34 -0.71
CA GLN A 49 -6.12 -10.66 -0.47
C GLN A 49 -7.02 -9.43 -0.60
N LEU A 50 -6.61 -8.29 -0.02
CA LEU A 50 -7.32 -7.02 -0.18
C LEU A 50 -7.41 -6.59 -1.65
N LEU A 51 -6.35 -6.81 -2.42
CA LEU A 51 -6.29 -6.47 -3.84
C LEU A 51 -7.16 -7.37 -4.70
N SER A 52 -7.14 -8.67 -4.43
CA SER A 52 -8.03 -9.63 -5.08
C SER A 52 -9.48 -9.25 -4.85
N MET A 53 -9.82 -8.89 -3.61
CA MET A 53 -11.16 -8.43 -3.23
C MET A 53 -11.56 -7.12 -3.91
N PHE A 54 -10.67 -6.11 -3.92
CA PHE A 54 -10.93 -4.84 -4.62
C PHE A 54 -11.15 -5.06 -6.12
N SER A 55 -10.36 -5.94 -6.73
CA SER A 55 -10.47 -6.28 -8.15
C SER A 55 -11.79 -6.97 -8.44
N ARG A 56 -12.23 -7.89 -7.58
CA ARG A 56 -13.52 -8.59 -7.69
C ARG A 56 -14.70 -7.62 -7.61
N PHE A 57 -14.71 -6.73 -6.63
CA PHE A 57 -15.79 -5.73 -6.49
C PHE A 57 -15.76 -4.68 -7.61
N SER A 58 -14.57 -4.31 -8.09
CA SER A 58 -14.43 -3.42 -9.25
C SER A 58 -14.97 -4.05 -10.53
N ALA A 59 -14.68 -5.33 -10.78
CA ALA A 59 -15.24 -6.07 -11.90
C ALA A 59 -16.77 -6.21 -11.81
N LEU A 60 -17.30 -6.40 -10.59
CA LEU A 60 -18.75 -6.39 -10.34
C LEU A 60 -19.37 -5.03 -10.72
N VAL A 61 -18.79 -3.92 -10.26
CA VAL A 61 -19.30 -2.58 -10.56
C VAL A 61 -19.22 -2.26 -12.05
N ALA A 62 -18.12 -2.63 -12.71
CA ALA A 62 -17.95 -2.44 -14.15
C ALA A 62 -18.99 -3.23 -14.96
N SER A 63 -19.16 -4.52 -14.66
CA SER A 63 -20.04 -5.40 -15.44
C SER A 63 -21.53 -5.22 -15.13
N ALA A 64 -21.90 -5.03 -13.87
CA ALA A 64 -23.30 -4.97 -13.45
C ALA A 64 -23.89 -3.54 -13.51
N PHE A 65 -23.06 -2.53 -13.22
CA PHE A 65 -23.50 -1.13 -13.07
C PHE A 65 -22.87 -0.19 -14.09
N TYR A 66 -22.06 -0.69 -15.03
CA TYR A 66 -21.41 0.09 -16.09
C TYR A 66 -20.59 1.26 -15.53
N ASP A 67 -19.85 1.01 -14.44
CA ASP A 67 -19.02 2.02 -13.76
C ASP A 67 -19.79 3.28 -13.36
N ASP A 68 -21.07 3.14 -12.98
CA ASP A 68 -21.85 4.27 -12.49
C ASP A 68 -21.15 4.92 -11.27
N PRO A 69 -20.89 6.24 -11.29
CA PRO A 69 -20.09 6.91 -10.27
C PRO A 69 -20.60 6.73 -8.84
N ARG A 70 -21.90 6.52 -8.64
CA ARG A 70 -22.48 6.30 -7.31
C ARG A 70 -22.07 4.95 -6.74
N PHE A 71 -22.01 3.92 -7.57
CA PHE A 71 -21.59 2.57 -7.17
C PHE A 71 -20.07 2.49 -7.00
N LEU A 72 -19.30 3.23 -7.80
CA LEU A 72 -17.85 3.40 -7.56
C LEU A 72 -17.59 4.07 -6.20
N THR A 73 -18.35 5.12 -5.87
CA THR A 73 -18.25 5.81 -4.58
C THR A 73 -18.66 4.90 -3.41
N ALA A 74 -19.76 4.15 -3.55
CA ALA A 74 -20.21 3.20 -2.54
C ALA A 74 -19.18 2.07 -2.32
N ARG A 75 -18.62 1.50 -3.40
CA ARG A 75 -17.53 0.53 -3.32
C ARG A 75 -16.33 1.09 -2.57
N ASP A 76 -15.88 2.29 -2.92
CA ASP A 76 -14.70 2.92 -2.31
C ASP A 76 -14.90 3.18 -0.81
N LYS A 77 -16.10 3.64 -0.42
CA LYS A 77 -16.47 3.83 0.98
C LYS A 77 -16.52 2.51 1.75
N ALA A 78 -17.21 1.50 1.21
CA ALA A 78 -17.32 0.18 1.84
C ALA A 78 -15.94 -0.46 2.02
N PHE A 79 -15.09 -0.36 0.99
CA PHE A 79 -13.73 -0.88 1.03
C PHE A 79 -12.84 -0.13 2.03
N GLN A 80 -12.99 1.19 2.13
CA GLN A 80 -12.31 1.99 3.14
C GLN A 80 -12.68 1.52 4.55
N ASP A 81 -13.95 1.25 4.81
CA ASP A 81 -14.38 0.83 6.15
C ASP A 81 -13.86 -0.57 6.49
N VAL A 82 -13.83 -1.50 5.53
CA VAL A 82 -13.25 -2.84 5.69
C VAL A 82 -11.74 -2.76 5.99
N VAL A 83 -10.99 -1.97 5.22
CA VAL A 83 -9.53 -1.82 5.41
C VAL A 83 -9.21 -1.19 6.76
N ASN A 84 -10.11 -0.37 7.30
CA ASN A 84 -9.93 0.31 8.59
C ASN A 84 -10.60 -0.39 9.77
N ASP A 85 -11.26 -1.53 9.55
CA ASP A 85 -11.87 -2.27 10.64
C ASP A 85 -10.79 -2.89 11.52
N THR A 86 -10.68 -2.34 12.73
CA THR A 86 -9.62 -2.64 13.71
C THR A 86 -9.62 -4.07 14.23
N CYS A 87 -10.66 -4.86 13.97
CA CYS A 87 -10.74 -6.26 14.43
C CYS A 87 -9.68 -7.19 13.82
N ILE A 88 -8.94 -6.75 12.80
CA ILE A 88 -7.98 -7.58 12.06
C ILE A 88 -6.50 -7.24 12.37
N PHE A 89 -6.22 -6.17 13.13
CA PHE A 89 -4.87 -5.59 13.18
C PHE A 89 -4.00 -6.05 14.36
N LYS A 90 -3.10 -7.00 14.09
CA LYS A 90 -1.72 -7.02 14.61
C LYS A 90 -0.79 -7.14 13.41
N MET A 91 -0.28 -6.00 12.92
CA MET A 91 0.56 -5.96 11.73
C MET A 91 2.04 -5.92 12.13
N GLU A 92 2.76 -7.02 11.89
CA GLU A 92 4.21 -7.02 11.72
C GLU A 92 4.52 -7.19 10.23
N ILE A 93 5.27 -6.25 9.65
CA ILE A 93 5.61 -6.28 8.22
C ILE A 93 6.80 -7.22 8.02
N ALA A 94 6.55 -8.46 7.60
CA ALA A 94 7.53 -9.39 7.01
C ALA A 94 7.69 -9.16 5.48
N SER A 95 8.83 -9.62 4.97
CA SER A 95 9.49 -9.24 3.71
C SER A 95 9.31 -10.24 2.57
N SER A 96 9.01 -9.80 1.33
CA SER A 96 9.51 -10.32 0.03
C SER A 96 8.84 -9.82 -1.29
N LYS A 97 9.70 -9.32 -2.18
CA LYS A 97 9.66 -9.42 -3.67
C LYS A 97 8.92 -8.36 -4.50
N SER A 98 9.63 -7.98 -5.56
CA SER A 98 9.59 -6.75 -6.35
C SER A 98 8.53 -6.70 -7.48
N LYS A 99 7.33 -7.26 -7.29
CA LYS A 99 6.23 -7.15 -8.28
C LYS A 99 4.90 -6.62 -7.72
N GLN A 100 4.80 -6.38 -6.41
CA GLN A 100 3.57 -5.94 -5.75
C GLN A 100 3.46 -4.41 -5.52
N ASN A 101 4.50 -3.64 -5.85
CA ASN A 101 4.61 -2.23 -5.43
C ASN A 101 3.45 -1.35 -5.90
N GLU A 102 2.88 -1.57 -7.09
CA GLU A 102 1.78 -0.75 -7.62
C GLU A 102 0.46 -0.98 -6.91
N MET A 103 0.21 -2.23 -6.52
CA MET A 103 -1.07 -2.61 -5.94
C MET A 103 -1.08 -2.34 -4.43
N VAL A 104 0.04 -2.49 -3.72
CA VAL A 104 0.16 -2.09 -2.31
C VAL A 104 -0.25 -0.62 -2.11
N LEU A 105 0.11 0.27 -3.03
CA LEU A 105 -0.27 1.69 -3.02
C LEU A 105 -1.78 1.92 -3.15
N LEU A 106 -2.49 1.06 -3.88
CA LEU A 106 -3.94 1.14 -4.01
C LEU A 106 -4.63 0.87 -2.68
N VAL A 107 -4.16 -0.14 -1.92
CA VAL A 107 -4.66 -0.43 -0.57
C VAL A 107 -4.35 0.74 0.37
N LEU A 108 -3.16 1.33 0.26
CA LEU A 108 -2.74 2.48 1.07
C LEU A 108 -3.59 3.74 0.89
N LYS A 109 -4.27 3.89 -0.26
CA LYS A 109 -5.25 4.97 -0.48
C LYS A 109 -6.41 4.89 0.52
N TYR A 110 -6.79 3.69 0.94
CA TYR A 110 -7.96 3.41 1.78
C TYR A 110 -7.61 3.28 3.27
N VAL A 111 -6.32 3.31 3.64
CA VAL A 111 -5.88 3.32 5.04
C VAL A 111 -6.08 4.70 5.65
N SER A 112 -6.90 4.79 6.70
CA SER A 112 -7.19 6.02 7.44
C SER A 112 -6.01 6.44 8.32
N ASN A 113 -5.34 5.49 8.96
CA ASN A 113 -4.24 5.78 9.89
C ASN A 113 -2.87 5.73 9.19
N LYS A 114 -2.67 6.66 8.25
CA LYS A 114 -1.46 6.77 7.42
C LYS A 114 -0.19 6.98 8.24
N ASP A 115 -0.27 7.67 9.37
CA ASP A 115 0.88 7.95 10.24
C ASP A 115 1.49 6.69 10.85
N VAL A 116 0.64 5.74 11.26
CA VAL A 116 1.07 4.45 11.82
C VAL A 116 1.80 3.64 10.76
N PHE A 117 1.23 3.53 9.56
CA PHE A 117 1.87 2.86 8.43
C PHE A 117 3.23 3.49 8.12
N MET A 118 3.30 4.82 7.99
CA MET A 118 4.54 5.52 7.67
C MET A 118 5.61 5.34 8.76
N ARG A 119 5.21 5.21 10.04
CA ARG A 119 6.16 4.93 11.13
C ARG A 119 6.80 3.55 11.00
N PHE A 120 6.01 2.53 10.66
CA PHE A 120 6.54 1.17 10.42
C PHE A 120 7.36 1.10 9.15
N HIS A 121 6.88 1.70 8.06
CA HIS A 121 7.60 1.71 6.79
C HIS A 121 8.96 2.42 6.93
N LYS A 122 9.01 3.56 7.62
CA LYS A 122 10.27 4.26 7.93
C LYS A 122 11.25 3.36 8.68
N ALA A 123 10.79 2.68 9.74
CA ALA A 123 11.64 1.80 10.54
C ALA A 123 12.19 0.62 9.70
N HIS A 124 11.36 0.06 8.83
CA HIS A 124 11.75 -1.03 7.94
C HIS A 124 12.73 -0.58 6.85
N LEU A 125 12.46 0.56 6.19
CA LEU A 125 13.36 1.15 5.21
C LEU A 125 14.72 1.46 5.84
N ALA A 126 14.75 2.05 7.03
CA ALA A 126 16.00 2.33 7.76
C ALA A 126 16.84 1.06 7.95
N ARG A 127 16.22 -0.04 8.43
CA ARG A 127 16.92 -1.32 8.61
C ARG A 127 17.47 -1.86 7.30
N ARG A 128 16.69 -1.82 6.21
CA ARG A 128 17.12 -2.32 4.89
C ARG A 128 18.27 -1.52 4.31
N LEU A 129 18.23 -0.19 4.43
CA LEU A 129 19.29 0.70 3.98
C LEU A 129 20.60 0.48 4.75
N ILE A 130 20.52 0.28 6.07
CA ILE A 130 21.70 0.01 6.93
C ILE A 130 22.31 -1.36 6.63
N LEU A 131 21.48 -2.38 6.43
CA LEU A 131 21.94 -3.75 6.15
C LEU A 131 22.34 -3.99 4.68
N GLU A 132 22.34 -2.93 3.85
CA GLU A 132 22.58 -2.99 2.40
C GLU A 132 21.72 -4.03 1.66
N MET A 133 20.55 -4.36 2.21
CA MET A 133 19.61 -5.35 1.64
C MET A 133 18.72 -4.77 0.54
N SER A 134 18.88 -3.48 0.20
CA SER A 134 18.08 -2.84 -0.84
C SER A 134 18.48 -3.33 -2.23
N ALA A 135 17.49 -3.84 -2.96
CA ALA A 135 17.70 -4.50 -4.25
C ALA A 135 17.94 -3.53 -5.42
N ASP A 136 17.56 -2.24 -5.29
CA ASP A 136 17.70 -1.20 -6.33
C ASP A 136 17.34 0.20 -5.80
N GLN A 137 18.20 1.20 -6.01
CA GLN A 137 18.00 2.59 -5.54
C GLN A 137 16.86 3.28 -6.30
N GLU A 138 16.79 3.12 -7.62
CA GLU A 138 15.79 3.77 -8.48
C GLU A 138 14.37 3.31 -8.09
N LYS A 139 14.23 2.03 -7.71
CA LYS A 139 12.96 1.48 -7.25
C LYS A 139 12.51 2.02 -5.90
N GLU A 140 13.45 2.28 -4.98
CA GLU A 140 13.14 2.89 -3.68
C GLU A 140 12.69 4.35 -3.86
N GLU A 141 13.36 5.12 -4.72
CA GLU A 141 12.97 6.50 -5.04
C GLU A 141 11.60 6.58 -5.72
N ASN A 142 11.33 5.66 -6.65
CA ASN A 142 10.02 5.54 -7.28
C ASN A 142 8.94 5.16 -6.24
N MET A 143 9.23 4.28 -5.28
CA MET A 143 8.30 3.95 -4.21
C MET A 143 7.98 5.16 -3.33
N VAL A 144 8.98 5.95 -2.93
CA VAL A 144 8.77 7.18 -2.13
C VAL A 144 7.97 8.23 -2.91
N THR A 145 8.24 8.36 -4.22
CA THR A 145 7.46 9.22 -5.13
C THR A 145 6.00 8.78 -5.14
N ARG A 146 5.73 7.48 -5.27
CA ARG A 146 4.36 6.96 -5.28
C ARG A 146 3.66 7.10 -3.92
N LEU A 147 4.36 7.03 -2.80
CA LEU A 147 3.79 7.32 -1.47
C LEU A 147 3.30 8.76 -1.36
N ARG A 148 4.03 9.72 -1.94
CA ARG A 148 3.57 11.11 -2.05
C ARG A 148 2.25 11.19 -2.82
N ASP A 149 2.19 10.54 -3.97
CA ASP A 149 1.03 10.59 -4.86
C ASP A 149 -0.20 9.86 -4.27
N ALA A 150 0.02 8.85 -3.42
CA ALA A 150 -1.01 8.20 -2.61
C ALA A 150 -1.56 9.08 -1.46
N GLY A 151 -1.06 10.31 -1.32
CA GLY A 151 -1.49 11.26 -0.29
C GLY A 151 -1.03 10.87 1.11
N MET A 152 0.17 10.30 1.24
CA MET A 152 0.83 10.13 2.54
C MET A 152 1.30 11.48 3.10
N PRO A 153 1.37 11.64 4.44
CA PRO A 153 1.76 12.92 5.02
C PRO A 153 3.16 13.34 4.57
N ALA A 154 3.27 14.59 4.09
CA ALA A 154 4.47 15.11 3.44
C ALA A 154 5.71 15.03 4.35
N ASP A 155 5.57 15.29 5.65
CA ASP A 155 6.69 15.25 6.60
C ASP A 155 7.33 13.86 6.72
N PHE A 156 6.54 12.80 6.58
CA PHE A 156 7.06 11.44 6.60
C PHE A 156 7.75 11.09 5.28
N VAL A 157 7.13 11.44 4.15
CA VAL A 157 7.71 11.23 2.82
C VAL A 157 9.05 11.97 2.68
N ASN A 158 9.13 13.22 3.14
CA ASN A 158 10.36 14.02 3.13
C ASN A 158 11.48 13.38 3.96
N LYS A 159 11.13 12.74 5.10
CA LYS A 159 12.10 11.99 5.90
C LYS A 159 12.63 10.76 5.16
N LEU A 160 11.79 10.05 4.39
CA LEU A 160 12.23 8.92 3.57
C LEU A 160 13.18 9.37 2.46
N TYR A 161 12.86 10.47 1.75
CA TYR A 161 13.76 11.06 0.77
C TYR A 161 15.13 11.41 1.36
N ARG A 162 15.15 12.05 2.54
CA ARG A 162 16.42 12.37 3.23
C ARG A 162 17.21 11.11 3.57
N MET A 163 16.55 10.05 4.05
CA MET A 163 17.24 8.78 4.34
C MET A 163 17.88 8.16 3.10
N LEU A 164 17.23 8.24 1.94
CA LEU A 164 17.80 7.75 0.67
C LEU A 164 19.00 8.60 0.23
N GLN A 165 18.91 9.92 0.37
CA GLN A 165 20.01 10.85 0.09
C GLN A 165 21.21 10.62 1.03
N ASP A 166 20.96 10.41 2.33
CA ASP A 166 22.00 10.17 3.32
C ASP A 166 22.83 8.91 2.99
N ILE A 167 22.21 7.88 2.41
CA ILE A 167 22.91 6.66 1.98
C ILE A 167 23.83 6.93 0.79
N GLU A 168 23.40 7.75 -0.16
CA GLU A 168 24.23 8.14 -1.31
C GLU A 168 25.43 8.97 -0.86
N VAL A 169 25.20 9.99 -0.03
CA VAL A 169 26.27 10.80 0.57
C VAL A 169 27.24 9.93 1.37
N ASN A 170 26.74 8.95 2.12
CA ASN A 170 27.59 8.02 2.88
C ASN A 170 28.48 7.17 1.96
N LYS A 171 27.95 6.68 0.83
CA LYS A 171 28.74 5.93 -0.16
C LYS A 171 29.86 6.79 -0.76
N ASP A 172 29.56 8.03 -1.12
CA ASP A 172 30.54 8.96 -1.69
C ASP A 172 31.64 9.32 -0.69
N LEU A 173 31.27 9.60 0.55
CA LEU A 173 32.22 9.85 1.64
C LEU A 173 33.12 8.64 1.89
N ASN A 174 32.55 7.44 1.95
CA ASN A 174 33.32 6.21 2.13
C ASN A 174 34.26 5.92 0.95
N ALA A 175 33.84 6.21 -0.28
CA ALA A 175 34.69 6.07 -1.47
C ALA A 175 35.85 7.06 -1.45
N ALA A 176 35.59 8.32 -1.11
CA ALA A 176 36.62 9.35 -0.95
C ALA A 176 37.62 9.00 0.15
N PHE A 177 37.13 8.50 1.28
CA PHE A 177 37.96 8.06 2.40
C PHE A 177 38.86 6.88 2.03
N LYS A 178 38.32 5.84 1.38
CA LYS A 178 39.11 4.69 0.89
C LYS A 178 40.20 5.13 -0.08
N LYS A 179 39.92 6.07 -0.98
CA LYS A 179 40.91 6.63 -1.92
C LYS A 179 42.04 7.36 -1.20
N SER A 180 41.72 8.12 -0.16
CA SER A 180 42.72 8.82 0.66
C SER A 180 43.63 7.84 1.42
N ILE A 181 43.08 6.79 2.04
CA ILE A 181 43.87 5.74 2.70
C ILE A 181 44.77 4.99 1.70
N GLY A 182 44.22 4.60 0.54
CA GLY A 182 44.99 3.90 -0.49
C GLY A 182 46.15 4.75 -1.05
N SER A 183 45.97 6.07 -1.12
CA SER A 183 47.03 6.99 -1.57
C SER A 183 48.13 7.15 -0.51
N ASN A 184 47.77 7.17 0.78
CA ASN A 184 48.75 7.29 1.87
C ASN A 184 49.63 6.03 2.03
N ASN A 185 49.11 4.84 1.69
CA ASN A 185 49.88 3.59 1.76
C ASN A 185 50.90 3.43 0.61
N ASN A 186 50.74 4.15 -0.51
CA ASN A 186 51.68 4.16 -1.63
C ASN A 186 52.83 5.17 -1.49
N CYS A 187 52.85 5.98 -0.41
CA CYS A 187 53.93 6.92 -0.13
C CYS A 187 54.98 6.40 0.88
N ILE A 188 54.87 5.14 1.32
CA ILE A 188 55.79 4.52 2.32
C ILE A 188 56.54 3.30 1.72
N ALA A 189 56.49 3.07 0.41
CA ALA A 189 57.26 2.03 -0.28
C ALA A 189 58.43 2.64 -1.07
#